data_AF-A0AAP1WEX4-F1
#
_entry.id   AF-A0AAP1WEX4-F1
#
_cell.length_a   1.000
_cell.length_b   1.000
_cell.length_c   1.000
_cell.angle_alpha   90.00
_cell.angle_beta   90.00
_cell.angle_gamma   90.00
#
_symmetry.space_group_name_H-M   'P 1'
#
loop_
_entity.id
_entity.type
_entity.pdbx_description
1 polymer ?
#
loop_
_entity_poly.entity_id
_entity_poly.type
_entity_poly.pdbx_seq_one_letter_code
_entity_poly.pdbx_strand_id
1 'polypeptide(L)'
;QQSIIQSASETWQAVKHEEQKRLRDTERYEKLAQSAAISQQIIDNARFDYQQVAAKERKAANDFLVEKQRLAVLSAQEENVRASIEEVQAALTQALLDLEYTLVRAPIDGIVANRSAHT
;
A
#
# COMPACT_ATOMS: atom_id res chain seq x y z
N GLN A 1 2.12 -9.06 -5.12
CA GLN A 1 2.51 -7.81 -4.43
C GLN A 1 3.19 -8.08 -3.08
N GLN A 2 2.68 -9.01 -2.27
CA GLN A 2 3.37 -9.45 -1.04
C GLN A 2 4.82 -9.91 -1.27
N SER A 3 5.09 -10.61 -2.38
CA SER A 3 6.45 -10.99 -2.79
C SER A 3 7.39 -9.81 -3.01
N ILE A 4 6.89 -8.70 -3.57
CA ILE A 4 7.69 -7.49 -3.85
C ILE A 4 8.04 -6.77 -2.54
N ILE A 5 7.06 -6.64 -1.63
CA ILE A 5 7.27 -6.07 -0.29
C ILE A 5 8.27 -6.91 0.49
N GLN A 6 8.19 -8.25 0.38
CA GLN A 6 9.13 -9.16 1.02
C GLN A 6 10.55 -8.98 0.46
N SER A 7 10.73 -8.94 -0.87
CA SER A 7 12.04 -8.69 -1.47
C SER A 7 12.60 -7.30 -1.13
N ALA A 8 11.75 -6.28 -1.04
CA ALA A 8 12.15 -4.93 -0.63
C ALA A 8 12.58 -4.91 0.84
N SER A 9 11.87 -5.63 1.72
CA SER A 9 12.25 -5.82 3.13
C SER A 9 13.60 -6.52 3.25
N GLU A 10 13.82 -7.60 2.51
CA GLU A 10 15.09 -8.34 2.52
C GLU A 10 16.26 -7.47 2.04
N THR A 11 16.04 -6.69 0.98
CA THR A 11 17.03 -5.74 0.47
C THR A 11 17.36 -4.68 1.51
N TRP A 12 16.34 -4.11 2.17
CA TRP A 12 16.54 -3.14 3.25
C TRP A 12 17.33 -3.74 4.42
N GLN A 13 17.00 -4.97 4.86
CA GLN A 13 17.73 -5.65 5.94
C GLN A 13 19.19 -5.92 5.55
N ALA A 14 19.45 -6.36 4.31
CA ALA A 14 20.81 -6.59 3.83
C ALA A 14 21.66 -5.30 3.87
N VAL A 15 21.10 -4.18 3.37
CA VAL A 15 21.80 -2.88 3.39
C VAL A 15 21.97 -2.35 4.82
N LYS A 16 20.99 -2.59 5.70
CA LYS A 16 21.08 -2.24 7.13
C LYS A 16 22.20 -3.00 7.83
N HIS A 17 22.38 -4.28 7.53
CA HIS A 17 23.51 -5.05 8.08
C HIS A 17 24.85 -4.54 7.53
N GLU A 18 24.90 -4.15 6.26
CA GLU A 18 26.09 -3.51 5.69
C GLU A 18 26.41 -2.19 6.39
N GLU A 19 25.41 -1.34 6.63
CA GLU A 19 25.53 -0.06 7.33
C GLU A 19 26.10 -0.26 8.74
N GLN A 20 25.56 -1.21 9.51
CA GLN A 20 26.06 -1.57 10.84
C GLN A 20 27.51 -2.06 10.82
N LYS A 21 27.88 -2.85 9.81
CA LYS A 21 29.27 -3.28 9.64
C LYS A 21 30.19 -2.08 9.41
N ARG A 22 29.82 -1.18 8.49
CA ARG A 22 30.60 0.03 8.18
C ARG A 22 30.72 0.97 9.36
N LEU A 23 29.65 1.10 10.16
CA LEU A 23 29.68 1.87 11.40
C LEU A 23 30.74 1.32 12.37
N ARG A 24 30.70 0.02 12.65
CA ARG A 24 31.67 -0.65 13.54
C ARG A 24 33.10 -0.55 13.02
N ASP A 25 33.29 -0.67 11.71
CA ASP A 25 34.61 -0.52 11.09
C ASP A 25 35.14 0.92 11.28
N THR A 26 34.27 1.93 11.14
CA THR A 26 34.61 3.35 11.36
C THR A 26 35.00 3.59 12.82
N GLU A 27 34.20 3.13 13.79
CA GLU A 27 34.51 3.24 15.23
C GLU A 27 35.84 2.57 15.60
N ARG A 28 36.15 1.42 14.97
CA ARG A 28 37.42 0.73 15.17
C ARG A 28 38.58 1.54 14.63
N TYR A 29 38.45 2.13 13.44
CA TYR A 29 39.49 2.96 12.85
C TYR A 29 39.73 4.25 13.62
N GLU A 30 38.69 4.88 14.17
CA GLU A 30 38.84 6.02 15.06
C GLU A 30 39.69 5.68 16.29
N LYS A 31 39.48 4.50 16.91
CA LYS A 31 40.29 4.02 18.04
C LYS A 31 41.75 3.75 17.63
N LEU A 32 41.96 3.13 16.46
CA LEU A 32 43.32 2.86 15.97
C LEU A 32 44.08 4.15 15.61
N ALA A 33 43.38 5.16 15.12
CA ALA A 33 43.97 6.46 14.83
C ALA A 33 44.42 7.20 16.09
N GLN A 34 43.69 7.09 17.20
CA GLN A 34 44.10 7.63 18.49
C GLN A 34 45.42 7.00 18.97
N SER A 35 45.66 5.73 18.65
CA SER A 35 46.95 5.05 18.91
C SER A 35 48.04 5.33 17.86
N ALA A 36 47.82 6.28 16.94
CA ALA A 36 48.71 6.58 15.80
C ALA A 36 49.05 5.36 14.92
N ALA A 37 48.21 4.33 14.93
CA ALA A 37 48.45 3.06 14.22
C ALA A 37 48.02 3.10 12.74
N ILE A 38 47.27 4.13 12.33
CA ILE A 38 46.76 4.31 10.96
C ILE A 38 46.80 5.79 10.55
N SER A 39 46.73 6.07 9.25
CA SER A 39 46.69 7.42 8.70
C SER A 39 45.28 8.04 8.76
N GLN A 40 45.20 9.37 8.75
CA GLN A 40 43.94 10.12 8.70
C GLN A 40 43.10 9.79 7.45
N GLN A 41 43.76 9.58 6.30
CA GLN A 41 43.10 9.21 5.05
C GLN A 41 42.26 7.93 5.16
N ILE A 42 42.70 6.95 5.98
CA ILE A 42 41.94 5.70 6.17
C ILE A 42 40.62 5.97 6.90
N ILE A 43 40.64 6.86 7.90
CA ILE A 43 39.44 7.24 8.66
C ILE A 43 38.47 8.00 7.77
N ASP A 44 38.98 8.97 7.00
CA ASP A 44 38.16 9.77 6.09
C ASP A 44 37.46 8.87 5.08
N ASN A 45 38.20 7.95 4.45
CA ASN A 45 37.62 6.97 3.52
C ASN A 45 36.56 6.09 4.19
N ALA A 46 36.84 5.57 5.39
CA ALA A 46 35.86 4.75 6.12
C ALA A 46 34.59 5.53 6.48
N ARG A 47 34.73 6.80 6.86
CA ARG A 47 33.61 7.70 7.13
C ARG A 47 32.78 7.98 5.87
N PHE A 48 33.43 8.21 4.73
CA PHE A 48 32.75 8.36 3.44
C PHE A 48 32.02 7.08 3.03
N ASP A 49 32.64 5.92 3.21
CA ASP A 49 32.01 4.62 2.95
C ASP A 49 30.78 4.41 3.84
N TYR A 50 30.88 4.71 5.14
CA TYR A 50 29.76 4.65 6.06
C TYR A 50 28.61 5.58 5.61
N GLN A 51 28.91 6.84 5.30
CA GLN A 51 27.92 7.81 4.83
C GLN A 51 27.22 7.34 3.55
N GLN A 52 27.97 6.76 2.60
CA GLN A 52 27.39 6.20 1.38
C GLN A 52 26.44 5.05 1.67
N VAL A 53 26.82 4.10 2.54
CA VAL A 53 25.95 2.96 2.88
C VAL A 53 24.75 3.41 3.71
N ALA A 54 24.90 4.38 4.61
CA ALA A 54 23.78 4.98 5.34
C ALA A 54 22.80 5.71 4.43
N ALA A 55 23.26 6.35 3.35
CA ALA A 55 22.37 6.91 2.33
C ALA A 55 21.62 5.81 1.55
N LYS A 56 22.30 4.69 1.22
CA LYS A 56 21.67 3.52 0.58
C LYS A 56 20.63 2.86 1.49
N GLU A 57 20.91 2.75 2.79
CA GLU A 57 19.99 2.19 3.79
C GLU A 57 18.70 3.02 3.85
N ARG A 58 18.83 4.34 3.97
CA ARG A 58 17.67 5.25 3.98
C ARG A 58 16.85 5.16 2.71
N LYS A 59 17.50 5.04 1.55
CA LYS A 59 16.81 4.81 0.28
C LYS A 59 16.04 3.50 0.30
N ALA A 60 16.68 2.39 0.67
CA ALA A 60 16.03 1.08 0.72
C ALA A 60 14.86 1.03 1.73
N ALA A 61 14.99 1.73 2.87
CA ALA A 61 13.91 1.88 3.84
C ALA A 61 12.71 2.63 3.25
N ASN A 62 12.96 3.72 2.52
CA ASN A 62 11.91 4.48 1.84
C ASN A 62 11.25 3.67 0.73
N ASP A 63 12.04 2.94 -0.07
CA ASP A 63 11.51 2.06 -1.13
C ASP A 63 10.56 1.01 -0.53
N PHE A 64 10.94 0.39 0.59
CA PHE A 64 10.07 -0.54 1.32
C PHE A 64 8.77 0.12 1.83
N LEU A 65 8.83 1.34 2.36
CA LEU A 65 7.65 2.08 2.81
C LEU A 65 6.72 2.43 1.64
N VAL A 66 7.28 2.83 0.49
CA VAL A 66 6.52 3.12 -0.72
C VAL A 66 5.76 1.88 -1.21
N GLU A 67 6.40 0.71 -1.24
CA GLU A 67 5.72 -0.53 -1.64
C GLU A 67 4.59 -0.91 -0.66
N LYS A 68 4.77 -0.67 0.65
CA LYS A 68 3.70 -0.84 1.63
C LYS A 68 2.53 0.11 1.41
N GLN A 69 2.82 1.38 1.13
CA GLN A 69 1.78 2.39 0.86
C GLN A 69 1.01 2.09 -0.43
N ARG A 70 1.67 1.59 -1.47
CA ARG A 70 1.01 1.13 -2.70
C ARG A 70 -0.03 0.05 -2.43
N LEU A 71 0.28 -0.91 -1.55
CA LEU A 71 -0.67 -1.93 -1.15
C LEU A 71 -1.91 -1.33 -0.45
N ALA A 72 -1.70 -0.34 0.44
CA ALA A 72 -2.81 0.33 1.13
C ALA A 72 -3.71 1.14 0.18
N VAL A 73 -3.12 1.80 -0.82
CA VAL A 73 -3.89 2.50 -1.87
C VAL A 73 -4.71 1.50 -2.68
N LEU A 74 -4.13 0.36 -3.03
CA LEU A 74 -4.85 -0.67 -3.77
C LEU A 74 -6.02 -1.25 -2.98
N SER A 75 -5.84 -1.52 -1.67
CA SER A 75 -6.95 -1.99 -0.83
C SER A 75 -8.07 -0.95 -0.73
N ALA A 76 -7.73 0.34 -0.62
CA ALA A 76 -8.73 1.41 -0.63
C ALA A 76 -9.45 1.50 -1.99
N GLN A 77 -8.72 1.30 -3.10
CA GLN A 77 -9.33 1.27 -4.44
C GLN A 77 -10.28 0.08 -4.59
N GLU A 78 -9.93 -1.08 -4.05
CA GLU A 78 -10.80 -2.26 -4.04
C GLU A 78 -12.10 -2.01 -3.27
N GLU A 79 -12.01 -1.39 -2.09
CA GLU A 79 -13.19 -1.02 -1.29
C GLU A 79 -14.09 -0.03 -2.03
N ASN A 80 -13.52 1.00 -2.65
CA ASN A 80 -14.28 1.96 -3.46
C ASN A 80 -15.00 1.29 -4.64
N VAL A 81 -14.34 0.34 -5.32
CA VAL A 81 -14.97 -0.41 -6.42
C VAL A 81 -16.10 -1.30 -5.89
N ARG A 82 -15.93 -1.96 -4.75
CA ARG A 82 -16.99 -2.76 -4.12
C ARG A 82 -18.20 -1.90 -3.75
N ALA A 83 -17.98 -0.75 -3.12
CA ALA A 83 -19.05 0.20 -2.81
C ALA A 83 -19.78 0.68 -4.08
N SER A 84 -19.05 0.96 -5.16
CA SER A 84 -19.65 1.32 -6.45
C SER A 84 -20.49 0.18 -7.05
N ILE A 85 -20.06 -1.07 -6.91
CA ILE A 85 -20.85 -2.24 -7.33
C ILE A 85 -22.15 -2.33 -6.52
N GLU A 86 -22.08 -2.17 -5.20
CA GLU A 86 -23.26 -2.19 -4.32
C GLU A 86 -24.25 -1.07 -4.67
N GLU A 87 -23.76 0.14 -4.96
CA GLU A 87 -24.57 1.27 -5.41
C GLU A 87 -25.31 0.95 -6.71
N VAL A 88 -24.61 0.40 -7.71
CA VAL A 88 -25.21 0.02 -9.00
C VAL A 88 -26.21 -1.12 -8.83
N GLN A 89 -25.96 -2.09 -7.94
CA GLN A 89 -26.89 -3.18 -7.64
C GLN A 89 -28.16 -2.66 -6.95
N ALA A 90 -28.03 -1.69 -6.04
CA ALA A 90 -29.18 -1.04 -5.42
C ALA A 90 -30.01 -0.27 -6.47
N ALA A 91 -29.36 0.48 -7.37
CA ALA A 91 -30.02 1.18 -8.46
C ALA A 91 -30.76 0.21 -9.41
N LEU A 92 -30.16 -0.95 -9.71
CA LEU A 92 -30.81 -2.01 -10.50
C LEU A 92 -32.04 -2.55 -9.77
N THR A 93 -31.94 -2.81 -8.48
CA THR A 93 -33.06 -3.31 -7.66
C THR A 93 -34.21 -2.31 -7.65
N GLN A 94 -33.91 -1.01 -7.51
CA GLN A 94 -34.91 0.05 -7.60
C GLN A 94 -35.60 0.06 -8.97
N ALA A 95 -34.82 -0.02 -10.06
CA ALA A 95 -35.38 -0.05 -11.42
C ALA A 95 -36.27 -1.28 -11.66
N LEU A 96 -35.93 -2.44 -11.07
CA LEU A 96 -36.76 -3.65 -11.14
C LEU A 96 -38.07 -3.48 -10.37
N LEU A 97 -38.05 -2.84 -9.19
CA LEU A 97 -39.26 -2.52 -8.44
C LEU A 97 -40.15 -1.54 -9.21
N ASP A 98 -39.56 -0.50 -9.79
CA ASP A 98 -40.29 0.48 -10.60
C ASP A 98 -40.95 -0.19 -11.82
N LEU A 99 -40.26 -1.15 -12.44
CA LEU A 99 -40.82 -1.99 -13.51
C LEU A 99 -41.97 -2.86 -13.00
N GLU A 100 -41.85 -3.49 -11.83
CA GLU A 100 -42.93 -4.30 -11.24
C GLU A 100 -44.18 -3.45 -10.94
N TYR A 101 -44.01 -2.22 -10.47
CA TYR A 101 -45.13 -1.30 -10.21
C TYR A 101 -45.91 -0.89 -11.47
N THR A 102 -45.36 -1.10 -12.68
CA THR A 102 -46.14 -0.92 -13.91
C THR A 102 -47.21 -2.01 -14.10
N LEU A 103 -47.10 -3.14 -13.39
CA LEU A 103 -48.07 -4.23 -13.42
C LEU A 103 -49.06 -4.10 -12.27
N VAL A 104 -50.26 -3.60 -12.56
CA VAL A 104 -51.35 -3.55 -11.57
C VAL A 104 -51.99 -4.93 -11.42
N ARG A 105 -51.88 -5.52 -10.23
CA ARG A 105 -52.50 -6.80 -9.87
C ARG A 105 -53.58 -6.59 -8.81
N ALA A 106 -54.63 -7.40 -8.84
CA ALA A 106 -55.64 -7.40 -7.78
C ALA A 106 -55.01 -7.93 -6.48
N PRO A 107 -55.11 -7.21 -5.35
CA PRO A 107 -54.52 -7.66 -4.07
C PRO A 107 -55.33 -8.79 -3.43
N ILE A 108 -56.61 -8.93 -3.80
CA ILE A 108 -57.54 -9.94 -3.33
C ILE A 108 -58.49 -10.34 -4.47
N ASP A 109 -59.12 -11.51 -4.33
CA ASP A 109 -60.16 -11.96 -5.26
C ASP A 109 -61.43 -11.10 -5.13
N GLY A 110 -62.06 -10.76 -6.25
CA GLY A 110 -63.26 -9.91 -6.28
C GLY A 110 -63.71 -9.53 -7.68
N ILE A 111 -64.76 -8.71 -7.78
CA ILE A 111 -65.33 -8.23 -9.05
C ILE A 111 -64.96 -6.75 -9.24
N VAL A 112 -64.36 -6.41 -10.38
CA VAL A 112 -64.03 -5.03 -10.74
C VAL A 112 -65.28 -4.33 -11.27
N ALA A 113 -65.83 -3.38 -10.52
CA ALA A 113 -67.10 -2.72 -10.87
C ALA A 113 -66.94 -1.36 -11.59
N ASN A 114 -65.78 -0.70 -11.51
CA ASN A 114 -65.60 0.66 -12.08
C ASN A 114 -64.25 0.79 -12.81
N ARG A 115 -64.24 0.54 -14.12
CA ARG A 115 -63.04 0.62 -14.98
C ARG A 115 -63.03 1.97 -15.71
N SER A 116 -62.02 2.78 -15.45
CA SER A 116 -61.76 4.06 -16.14
C SER A 116 -60.35 4.06 -16.74
N ALA A 117 -60.11 3.18 -17.71
CA ALA A 117 -58.88 3.24 -18.53
C ALA A 117 -59.18 4.07 -19.78
N HIS A 118 -58.45 5.16 -20.00
CA HIS A 118 -58.47 5.89 -21.27
C HIS A 118 -57.34 5.35 -22.16
N THR A 119 -57.68 5.03 -23.42
CA THR A 119 -56.74 4.65 -24.49
C THR A 119 -55.98 5.84 -25.04
#